data_AF-W2CTJ2-F1
#
_entry.id   AF-W2CTJ2-F1
#
_cell.length_a   1.000
_cell.length_b   1.000
_cell.length_c   1.000
_cell.angle_alpha   90.00
_cell.angle_beta   90.00
_cell.angle_gamma   90.00
#
_symmetry.space_group_name_H-M   'P 1'
#
loop_
_entity.id
_entity.type
_entity.pdbx_description
1 polymer ?
#
loop_
_entity_poly.entity_id
_entity_poly.type
_entity_poly.pdbx_seq_one_letter_code
_entity_poly.pdbx_strand_id
1 'polypeptide(L)'
;FEVYQIRWNIEVMNKETKQYLGLGGYQGCDFNGQIADATLCYLTYTVMALEKRFTEYQTMGELFSDMESDLMALTLWKRVLACIEGILRVLGETLGLTPQHLMTTICGNDKEMSKILVMAETLEK
;
A
#
# COMPACT_ATOMS: atom_id res chain seq x y z
N PHE A 1 -17.12 -19.82 17.18
CA PHE A 1 -17.24 -19.38 15.78
C PHE A 1 -15.93 -19.64 15.02
N GLU A 2 -14.79 -19.18 15.54
CA GLU A 2 -13.46 -19.34 14.95
C GLU A 2 -13.07 -20.79 14.60
N VAL A 3 -13.29 -21.75 15.51
CA VAL A 3 -13.03 -23.19 15.27
C VAL A 3 -13.82 -23.74 14.07
N TYR A 4 -15.06 -23.27 13.88
CA TYR A 4 -15.88 -23.67 12.74
C TYR A 4 -15.35 -23.11 11.42
N GLN A 5 -14.82 -21.89 11.42
CA GLN A 5 -14.19 -21.31 10.23
C GLN A 5 -12.92 -22.06 9.84
N ILE A 6 -12.10 -22.47 10.83
CA ILE A 6 -10.91 -23.29 10.56
C ILE A 6 -11.30 -24.64 9.96
N ARG A 7 -12.34 -25.30 10.49
CA ARG A 7 -12.84 -26.57 9.97
C ARG A 7 -13.33 -26.43 8.52
N TRP A 8 -14.03 -25.34 8.20
CA TRP A 8 -14.58 -25.10 6.85
C TRP A 8 -13.52 -25.04 5.76
N ASN A 9 -12.29 -24.66 6.09
CA ASN A 9 -11.18 -24.63 5.13
C ASN A 9 -10.94 -25.97 4.42
N ILE A 10 -11.20 -27.10 5.09
CA ILE A 10 -11.08 -28.42 4.46
C ILE A 10 -12.13 -28.63 3.36
N GLU A 11 -13.34 -28.08 3.55
CA GLU A 11 -14.43 -28.18 2.58
C GLU A 11 -14.17 -27.28 1.36
N VAL A 12 -13.62 -26.08 1.59
CA VAL A 12 -13.18 -25.17 0.53
C VAL A 12 -12.09 -25.83 -0.31
N MET A 13 -11.04 -26.33 0.34
CA MET A 13 -9.94 -27.00 -0.33
C MET A 13 -10.41 -28.22 -1.14
N ASN A 14 -11.26 -29.08 -0.56
CA ASN A 14 -11.79 -30.25 -1.28
C ASN A 14 -12.70 -29.88 -2.46
N LYS A 15 -13.42 -28.75 -2.37
CA LYS A 15 -14.20 -28.22 -3.49
C LYS A 15 -13.27 -27.73 -4.60
N GLU A 16 -12.26 -26.94 -4.26
CA GLU A 16 -11.31 -26.36 -5.21
C GLU A 16 -10.48 -27.43 -5.91
N THR A 17 -10.00 -28.45 -5.19
CA THR A 17 -9.22 -29.55 -5.79
C THR A 17 -10.05 -30.41 -6.75
N LYS A 18 -11.32 -30.67 -6.44
CA LYS A 18 -12.23 -31.39 -7.35
C LYS A 18 -12.60 -30.56 -8.57
N GLN A 19 -12.90 -29.27 -8.37
CA GLN A 19 -13.40 -28.39 -9.42
C GLN A 19 -12.30 -27.95 -10.39
N TYR A 20 -11.13 -27.58 -9.87
CA TYR A 20 -10.06 -26.97 -10.66
C TYR A 20 -8.88 -27.89 -10.94
N LEU A 21 -8.57 -28.81 -10.01
CA LEU A 21 -7.39 -29.69 -10.11
C LEU A 21 -7.74 -31.13 -10.47
N GLY A 22 -9.01 -31.43 -10.77
CA GLY A 22 -9.45 -32.72 -11.29
C GLY A 22 -9.30 -33.90 -10.32
N LEU A 23 -9.33 -33.66 -9.00
CA LEU A 23 -9.19 -34.72 -8.00
C LEU A 23 -10.18 -35.87 -8.25
N GLY A 24 -9.66 -37.09 -8.44
CA GLY A 24 -10.46 -38.29 -8.72
C GLY A 24 -10.78 -38.49 -10.21
N GLY A 25 -10.16 -37.72 -11.10
CA GLY A 25 -10.26 -37.89 -12.56
C GLY A 25 -9.49 -39.10 -13.11
N TYR A 26 -8.50 -39.61 -12.38
CA TYR A 26 -7.68 -40.75 -12.80
C TYR A 26 -8.49 -42.05 -12.92
N GLN A 27 -8.55 -42.62 -14.14
CA GLN A 27 -9.32 -43.82 -14.48
C GLN A 27 -8.48 -45.11 -14.47
N GLY A 28 -7.21 -45.07 -14.04
CA GLY A 28 -6.34 -46.24 -14.03
C GLY A 28 -6.74 -47.28 -12.98
N CYS A 29 -6.58 -48.56 -13.31
CA CYS A 29 -6.83 -49.69 -12.39
C CYS A 29 -5.69 -49.92 -11.37
N ASP A 30 -4.60 -49.16 -11.42
CA ASP A 30 -3.52 -49.24 -10.42
C ASP A 30 -3.82 -48.34 -9.22
N PHE A 31 -3.89 -48.95 -8.05
CA PHE A 31 -4.11 -48.25 -6.79
C PHE A 31 -2.96 -47.28 -6.45
N ASN A 32 -1.72 -47.64 -6.78
CA ASN A 32 -0.58 -46.74 -6.57
C ASN A 32 -0.70 -45.50 -7.44
N GLY A 33 -1.14 -45.66 -8.70
CA GLY A 33 -1.47 -44.55 -9.59
C GLY A 33 -2.56 -43.63 -9.04
N GLN A 34 -3.63 -44.18 -8.46
CA GLN A 34 -4.69 -43.38 -7.81
C GLN A 34 -4.16 -42.59 -6.61
N ILE A 35 -3.31 -43.20 -5.78
CA ILE A 35 -2.66 -42.51 -4.66
C ILE A 35 -1.74 -41.39 -5.16
N ALA A 36 -0.93 -41.67 -6.18
CA ALA A 36 0.00 -40.70 -6.74
C ALA A 36 -0.73 -39.49 -7.34
N ASP A 37 -1.80 -39.71 -8.10
CA ASP A 37 -2.65 -38.67 -8.69
C ASP A 37 -3.28 -37.77 -7.62
N ALA A 38 -3.91 -38.37 -6.60
CA ALA A 38 -4.50 -37.63 -5.49
C ALA A 38 -3.44 -36.83 -4.71
N THR A 39 -2.27 -37.43 -4.46
CA THR A 39 -1.16 -36.77 -3.75
C THR A 39 -0.64 -35.57 -4.54
N LEU A 40 -0.45 -35.73 -5.85
CA LEU A 40 0.01 -34.65 -6.73
C LEU A 40 -1.01 -33.50 -6.79
N CYS A 41 -2.30 -33.82 -6.83
CA CYS A 41 -3.39 -32.84 -6.76
C CYS A 41 -3.31 -31.98 -5.49
N TYR A 42 -3.16 -32.61 -4.32
CA TYR A 42 -3.06 -31.89 -3.04
C TYR A 42 -1.75 -31.12 -2.88
N LEU A 43 -0.63 -31.63 -3.39
CA LEU A 43 0.64 -30.89 -3.41
C LEU A 43 0.53 -29.63 -4.28
N THR A 44 -0.09 -29.75 -5.45
CA THR A 44 -0.33 -28.61 -6.35
C THR A 44 -1.19 -27.55 -5.67
N TYR A 45 -2.27 -27.97 -4.99
CA TYR A 45 -3.09 -27.07 -4.19
C TYR A 45 -2.29 -26.35 -3.11
N THR A 46 -1.43 -27.07 -2.40
CA THR A 46 -0.61 -26.50 -1.32
C THR A 46 0.33 -25.42 -1.84
N VAL A 47 0.95 -25.62 -3.01
CA VAL A 47 1.81 -24.62 -3.65
C VAL A 47 1.01 -23.37 -4.04
N MET A 48 -0.16 -23.54 -4.69
CA MET A 48 -1.03 -22.41 -5.04
C MET A 48 -1.54 -21.64 -3.82
N ALA A 49 -1.91 -22.35 -2.76
CA ALA A 49 -2.34 -21.73 -1.50
C ALA A 49 -1.20 -20.96 -0.82
N LEU A 50 0.04 -21.43 -0.91
CA LEU A 50 1.22 -20.69 -0.45
C LEU A 50 1.45 -19.44 -1.30
N GLU A 51 1.41 -19.55 -2.63
CA GLU A 51 1.53 -18.41 -3.53
C GLU A 51 0.47 -17.34 -3.21
N LYS A 52 -0.79 -17.73 -3.07
CA LYS A 52 -1.88 -16.83 -2.67
C LYS A 52 -1.59 -16.11 -1.35
N ARG A 53 -1.06 -16.82 -0.35
CA ARG A 53 -0.66 -16.22 0.93
C ARG A 53 0.48 -15.21 0.77
N PHE A 54 1.48 -15.51 -0.05
CA PHE A 54 2.58 -14.58 -0.31
C PHE A 54 2.09 -13.34 -1.05
N THR A 55 1.24 -13.50 -2.07
CA THR A 55 0.72 -12.37 -2.85
C THR A 55 -0.22 -11.49 -2.04
N GLU A 56 -1.16 -12.06 -1.26
CA GLU A 56 -2.07 -11.28 -0.40
C GLU A 56 -1.33 -10.56 0.74
N TYR A 57 -0.25 -11.16 1.27
CA TYR A 57 0.56 -10.55 2.33
C TYR A 57 1.55 -9.52 1.77
N GLN A 58 2.15 -9.76 0.59
CA GLN A 58 2.97 -8.77 -0.11
C GLN A 58 2.15 -7.56 -0.53
N THR A 59 0.94 -7.74 -1.08
CA THR A 59 0.09 -6.62 -1.50
C THR A 59 -0.32 -5.72 -0.33
N MET A 60 -0.60 -6.28 0.85
CA MET A 60 -0.82 -5.46 2.06
C MET A 60 0.47 -4.80 2.55
N GLY A 61 1.58 -5.52 2.58
CA GLY A 61 2.88 -4.99 3.03
C GLY A 61 3.41 -3.84 2.16
N GLU A 62 3.37 -4.00 0.84
CA GLU A 62 3.76 -2.96 -0.12
C GLU A 62 2.85 -1.73 -0.01
N LEU A 63 1.54 -1.92 0.10
CA LEU A 63 0.59 -0.81 0.27
C LEU A 63 0.83 -0.02 1.56
N PHE A 64 1.15 -0.69 2.67
CA PHE A 64 1.52 -0.02 3.92
C PHE A 64 2.89 0.66 3.83
N SER A 65 3.86 0.07 3.13
CA SER A 65 5.19 0.67 2.91
C SER A 65 5.09 1.96 2.08
N ASP A 66 4.28 1.97 1.03
CA ASP A 66 4.06 3.16 0.20
C ASP A 66 3.36 4.25 1.02
N MET A 67 2.32 3.89 1.79
CA MET A 67 1.63 4.82 2.68
C MET A 67 2.54 5.38 3.78
N GLU A 68 3.45 4.58 4.33
CA GLU A 68 4.44 5.02 5.32
C GLU A 68 5.39 6.06 4.70
N SER A 69 5.90 5.80 3.50
CA SER A 69 6.76 6.73 2.76
C SER A 69 6.07 8.08 2.52
N ASP A 70 4.81 8.06 2.07
CA ASP A 70 4.02 9.27 1.83
C ASP A 70 3.76 10.06 3.12
N LEU A 71 3.43 9.37 4.22
CA LEU A 71 3.26 9.98 5.53
C LEU A 71 4.58 10.59 6.06
N MET A 72 5.71 9.92 5.84
CA MET A 72 7.02 10.48 6.18
C MET A 72 7.32 11.75 5.38
N ALA A 73 7.08 11.74 4.07
CA ALA A 73 7.26 12.93 3.23
C ALA A 73 6.38 14.09 3.73
N LEU A 74 5.10 13.83 4.01
CA LEU A 74 4.15 14.84 4.50
C LEU A 74 4.53 15.40 5.88
N THR A 75 5.01 14.55 6.79
CA THR A 75 5.46 15.00 8.12
C THR A 75 6.74 15.82 8.04
N LEU A 76 7.68 15.48 7.15
CA LEU A 76 8.87 16.29 6.88
C LEU A 76 8.49 17.66 6.32
N TRP A 77 7.61 17.70 5.32
CA TRP A 77 7.12 18.97 4.75
C TRP A 77 6.46 19.86 5.79
N LYS A 78 5.60 19.30 6.66
CA LYS A 78 4.99 20.06 7.77
C LYS A 78 6.04 20.65 8.72
N ARG A 79 7.11 19.90 9.04
CA ARG A 79 8.21 20.39 9.88
C ARG A 79 9.01 21.50 9.20
N VAL A 80 9.30 21.35 7.91
CA VAL A 80 10.00 22.38 7.12
C VAL A 80 9.18 23.66 7.07
N LEU A 81 7.87 23.55 6.80
CA LEU A 81 6.98 24.71 6.75
C LEU A 81 6.92 25.44 8.10
N ALA A 82 6.82 24.70 9.21
CA ALA A 82 6.85 25.28 10.55
C ALA A 82 8.18 26.00 10.85
N CYS A 83 9.30 25.49 10.32
CA CYS A 83 10.61 26.15 10.45
C CYS A 83 10.64 27.47 9.66
N ILE A 84 10.15 27.47 8.42
CA ILE A 84 10.04 28.67 7.58
C ILE A 84 9.16 29.73 8.26
N GLU A 85 8.01 29.32 8.79
CA GLU A 85 7.13 30.20 9.56
C GLU A 85 7.86 30.80 10.78
N GLY A 86 8.61 29.98 11.51
CA GLY A 86 9.42 30.43 12.65
C GLY A 86 10.45 31.48 12.25
N ILE A 87 11.16 31.28 11.13
CA ILE A 87 12.15 32.25 10.61
C ILE A 87 11.45 33.55 10.19
N LEU A 88 10.32 33.46 9.48
CA LEU A 88 9.52 34.61 9.08
C LEU A 88 9.01 35.43 10.27
N ARG A 89 8.60 34.76 11.35
CA ARG A 89 8.16 35.43 12.57
C ARG A 89 9.29 36.24 13.22
N VAL A 90 10.48 35.64 13.35
CA VAL A 90 11.65 36.34 13.91
C VAL A 90 12.10 37.51 13.03
N LEU A 91 12.06 37.34 11.70
CA LEU A 91 12.34 38.43 10.76
C LEU A 91 11.30 39.56 10.85
N GLY A 92 10.01 39.23 10.99
CA GLY A 92 8.95 40.21 11.19
C GLY A 92 9.11 41.00 12.48
N GLU A 93 9.42 40.32 13.59
CA GLU A 93 9.69 40.95 14.89
C GLU A 93 10.91 41.89 14.86
N THR A 94 11.98 41.50 14.17
CA THR A 94 13.19 42.32 14.06
C THR A 94 13.03 43.54 13.14
N LEU A 95 12.19 43.44 12.10
CA LEU A 95 11.93 44.53 11.14
C LEU A 95 10.69 45.39 11.51
N GLY A 96 9.96 45.03 12.58
CA GLY A 96 8.72 45.70 12.98
C GLY A 96 7.55 45.49 12.01
N LEU A 97 7.62 44.46 11.16
CA LEU A 97 6.62 44.13 10.14
C LEU A 97 5.83 42.90 10.55
N THR A 98 4.50 42.96 10.44
CA THR A 98 3.66 41.78 10.70
C THR A 98 3.79 40.76 9.56
N PRO A 99 3.72 39.44 9.85
CA PRO A 99 3.73 38.40 8.83
C PRO A 99 2.67 38.60 7.73
N GLN A 100 1.52 39.19 8.07
CA GLN A 100 0.47 39.58 7.12
C GLN A 100 0.92 40.68 6.14
N HIS A 101 1.77 41.61 6.58
CA HIS A 101 2.34 42.63 5.69
C HIS A 101 3.36 42.06 4.71
N LEU A 102 4.14 41.06 5.14
CA LEU A 102 5.05 40.35 4.23
C LEU A 102 4.28 39.52 3.20
N MET A 103 3.26 38.77 3.63
CA MET A 103 2.36 38.03 2.73
C MET A 103 1.69 38.94 1.70
N THR A 104 1.15 40.09 2.11
CA THR A 104 0.53 41.04 1.17
C THR A 104 1.53 41.68 0.22
N THR A 105 2.77 41.91 0.65
CA THR A 105 3.85 42.44 -0.20
C THR A 105 4.30 41.41 -1.25
N ILE A 106 4.40 40.14 -0.85
CA ILE A 106 4.76 39.03 -1.75
C ILE A 106 3.63 38.78 -2.75
N CYS A 107 2.37 38.73 -2.28
CA CYS A 107 1.19 38.55 -3.13
C CYS A 107 0.93 39.74 -4.07
N GLY A 108 1.27 40.96 -3.66
CA GLY A 108 1.14 42.16 -4.51
C GLY A 108 2.19 42.21 -5.63
N ASN A 109 3.24 41.39 -5.55
CA ASN A 109 4.28 41.31 -6.58
C ASN A 109 3.95 40.18 -7.56
N ASP A 110 3.19 40.52 -8.61
CA ASP A 110 2.66 39.61 -9.62
C ASP A 110 3.72 38.67 -10.23
N LYS A 111 4.97 39.16 -10.32
CA LYS A 111 6.11 38.41 -10.83
C LYS A 111 6.61 37.32 -9.87
N GLU A 112 6.57 37.57 -8.56
CA GLU A 112 6.95 36.57 -7.55
C GLU A 112 5.80 35.60 -7.25
N MET A 113 4.57 36.10 -7.26
CA MET A 113 3.36 35.26 -7.17
C MET A 113 3.31 34.23 -8.30
N SER A 114 3.59 34.66 -9.54
CA SER A 114 3.65 33.76 -10.70
C SER A 114 4.67 32.63 -10.54
N LYS A 115 5.83 32.90 -9.90
CA LYS A 115 6.84 31.86 -9.64
C LYS A 115 6.39 30.88 -8.57
N ILE A 116 5.74 31.36 -7.52
CA ILE A 116 5.18 30.52 -6.45
C ILE A 116 4.07 29.63 -7.01
N LEU A 117 3.23 30.16 -7.90
CA LEU A 117 2.15 29.43 -8.53
C LEU A 117 2.67 28.34 -9.48
N VAL A 118 3.69 28.65 -10.28
CA VAL A 118 4.39 27.65 -11.10
C VAL A 118 5.02 26.55 -10.22
N MET A 119 5.66 26.92 -9.11
CA MET A 119 6.22 25.94 -8.16
C MET A 119 5.15 25.06 -7.51
N ALA A 120 3.98 25.61 -7.19
CA ALA A 120 2.85 24.84 -6.66
C ALA A 120 2.30 23.86 -7.71
N GLU A 121 2.14 24.29 -8.96
CA GLU A 121 1.72 23.41 -10.07
C GLU A 121 2.76 22.32 -10.39
N THR A 122 4.04 22.56 -10.10
CA THR A 122 5.08 21.52 -10.27
C THR A 122 5.10 20.49 -9.15
N LEU A 123 4.51 20.81 -7.98
CA LEU A 123 4.41 19.91 -6.83
C LEU A 123 3.12 19.05 -6.84
N GLU A 124 2.12 19.43 -7.65
CA GLU A 124 0.90 18.62 -7.87
C GLU A 124 1.07 17.52 -8.94
N LYS A 125 2.20 17.49 -9.66
CA LYS A 125 2.56 16.45 -10.63
C LYS A 125 3.58 15.48 -10.06
#